data_AF-A0AAD5D773-F1
#
_entry.id   AF-A0AAD5D773-F1
#
_cell.length_a   1.000
_cell.length_b   1.000
_cell.length_c   1.000
_cell.angle_alpha   90.00
_cell.angle_beta   90.00
_cell.angle_gamma   90.00
#
_symmetry.space_group_name_H-M   'P 1'
#
loop_
_entity.id
_entity.type
_entity.pdbx_description
1 polymer ?
#
loop_
_entity_poly.entity_id
_entity_poly.type
_entity_poly.pdbx_seq_one_letter_code
_entity_poly.pdbx_strand_id
1 'polypeptide(L)'
;MVINSESSAHICKPTDHGPVVPTTPLVIFLQTVQQTALQTFGPLNFDPKYYVDLSLKFDLPTVKQAFDHLPRSENGSVSGSDLKGFLSKFMNSAQEDLELVDPVDFVAEPDGFLPNVVHQGVRNWALEVHSLWKNLSRKVSNRVIKNPELHTLLPLKHPVIIPGSRFREVYYWDSYWIIRGLLVSKMYETAKGMVLNLIELIDNYGYVLNGARAYYTNRSQPPLLSSMVIEVYKRTKDVDLVKKALPALIKEHKFWNSGIHSVTIEDDQGSTHNLSRYYAMWDQPRPESFTIDIETASKLKNDCEKEHLYRELASTAETGWDFSTRWMKNIFDLTTLSTTTIVPVDLNAYILKMELDISFLANVVGESSHALHFARASESRKKAMDIVFWDEEKGQWFDYWLNASSKHKVSGSVTIPGVC
;
A
#
# COMPACT_ATOMS: atom_id res chain seq x y z
N MET A 1 43.20 3.07 43.35
CA MET A 1 42.05 2.34 42.78
C MET A 1 41.37 3.27 41.79
N VAL A 2 41.65 3.09 40.50
CA VAL A 2 40.93 3.77 39.42
C VAL A 2 39.75 2.88 39.09
N ILE A 3 38.53 3.37 39.37
CA ILE A 3 37.31 2.69 38.98
C ILE A 3 37.07 3.06 37.52
N ASN A 4 37.45 2.16 36.60
CA ASN A 4 36.98 2.21 35.23
C ASN A 4 35.48 1.93 35.25
N SER A 5 34.67 2.94 34.92
CA SER A 5 33.28 2.73 34.53
C SER A 5 33.27 2.30 33.07
N GLU A 6 33.18 0.99 32.86
CA GLU A 6 32.79 0.46 31.55
C GLU A 6 31.35 0.95 31.29
N SER A 7 31.20 1.90 30.37
CA SER A 7 29.88 2.17 29.81
C SER A 7 29.48 0.91 29.04
N SER A 8 28.54 0.14 29.58
CA SER A 8 27.87 -0.90 28.82
C SER A 8 27.13 -0.21 27.67
N ALA A 9 27.75 -0.18 26.49
CA ALA A 9 27.03 0.11 25.27
C ALA A 9 25.88 -0.90 25.21
N HIS A 10 24.65 -0.44 25.42
CA HIS A 10 23.48 -1.25 25.15
C HIS A 10 23.59 -1.68 23.70
N ILE A 11 23.96 -2.94 23.48
CA ILE A 11 23.94 -3.56 22.17
C ILE A 11 22.47 -3.61 21.79
N CYS A 12 22.02 -2.63 21.01
CA CYS A 12 20.75 -2.70 20.30
C CYS A 12 20.89 -3.92 19.38
N LYS A 13 20.34 -5.05 19.82
CA LYS A 13 20.09 -6.18 18.94
C LYS A 13 18.71 -5.91 18.37
N PRO A 14 18.56 -5.72 17.05
CA PRO A 14 17.24 -5.78 16.45
C PRO A 14 16.65 -7.11 16.89
N THR A 15 15.56 -7.09 17.64
CA THR A 15 14.85 -8.33 17.98
C THR A 15 14.20 -8.94 16.74
N ASP A 16 14.18 -8.20 15.64
CA ASP A 16 13.58 -8.59 14.39
C ASP A 16 14.48 -8.22 13.19
N HIS A 17 15.04 -9.24 12.54
CA HIS A 17 15.77 -9.16 11.27
C HIS A 17 14.89 -9.64 10.10
N GLY A 18 13.59 -9.34 10.14
CA GLY A 18 12.63 -9.72 9.11
C GLY A 18 13.10 -9.40 7.69
N PRO A 19 12.50 -10.05 6.68
CA PRO A 19 12.98 -10.00 5.30
C PRO A 19 12.99 -8.56 4.77
N VAL A 20 13.99 -8.25 3.93
CA VAL A 20 14.10 -6.97 3.23
C VAL A 20 14.13 -7.23 1.74
N VAL A 21 13.19 -6.64 1.00
CA VAL A 21 13.16 -6.67 -0.45
C VAL A 21 14.00 -5.52 -0.98
N PRO A 22 15.09 -5.78 -1.73
CA PRO A 22 15.93 -4.73 -2.27
C PRO A 22 15.16 -3.90 -3.31
N THR A 23 15.41 -2.58 -3.32
CA THR A 23 14.86 -1.70 -4.35
C THR A 23 15.78 -1.61 -5.58
N THR A 24 15.32 -0.96 -6.64
CA THR A 24 16.07 -0.85 -7.89
C THR A 24 17.16 0.21 -7.80
N PRO A 25 18.27 0.08 -8.57
CA PRO A 25 19.29 1.13 -8.66
C PRO A 25 18.73 2.50 -9.07
N LEU A 26 17.66 2.51 -9.88
CA LEU A 26 16.96 3.74 -10.26
C LEU A 26 16.35 4.43 -9.02
N VAL A 27 15.63 3.70 -8.17
CA VAL A 27 15.00 4.27 -6.97
C VAL A 27 16.05 4.88 -6.05
N ILE A 28 17.19 4.20 -5.85
CA ILE A 28 18.32 4.70 -5.04
C ILE A 28 18.86 6.01 -5.63
N PHE A 29 19.07 6.06 -6.95
CA PHE A 29 19.52 7.27 -7.63
C PHE A 29 18.52 8.43 -7.47
N LEU A 30 17.22 8.16 -7.61
CA LEU A 30 16.20 9.19 -7.46
C LEU A 30 16.11 9.73 -6.02
N GLN A 31 16.42 8.92 -4.99
CA GLN A 31 16.56 9.41 -3.61
C GLN A 31 17.73 10.42 -3.49
N THR A 32 18.84 10.19 -4.20
CA THR A 32 19.96 11.16 -4.25
C THR A 32 19.56 12.46 -4.95
N VAL A 33 18.81 12.37 -6.06
CA VAL A 33 18.25 13.54 -6.74
C VAL A 33 17.30 14.31 -5.83
N GLN A 34 16.41 13.59 -5.13
CA GLN A 34 15.47 14.14 -4.15
C GLN A 34 16.19 14.93 -3.05
N GLN A 35 17.21 14.34 -2.41
CA GLN A 35 17.99 15.03 -1.37
C GLN A 35 18.69 16.27 -1.89
N THR A 36 19.31 16.17 -3.07
CA THR A 36 19.99 17.32 -3.70
C THR A 36 18.99 18.43 -3.99
N ALA A 37 17.80 18.08 -4.47
CA ALA A 37 16.75 19.07 -4.70
C ALA A 37 16.26 19.75 -3.43
N LEU A 38 16.12 19.02 -2.31
CA LEU A 38 15.79 19.62 -1.01
C LEU A 38 16.86 20.62 -0.56
N GLN A 39 18.14 20.25 -0.68
CA GLN A 39 19.27 21.12 -0.32
C GLN A 39 19.35 22.36 -1.21
N THR A 40 19.09 22.21 -2.51
CA THR A 40 19.24 23.28 -3.50
C THR A 40 18.04 24.24 -3.54
N PHE A 41 16.81 23.73 -3.47
CA PHE A 41 15.58 24.53 -3.60
C PHE A 41 14.93 24.87 -2.26
N GLY A 42 15.33 24.21 -1.18
CA GLY A 42 14.74 24.36 0.14
C GLY A 42 13.41 23.59 0.30
N PRO A 43 12.82 23.63 1.51
CA PRO A 43 11.63 22.83 1.85
C PRO A 43 10.33 23.42 1.32
N LEU A 44 10.32 24.68 0.85
CA LEU A 44 9.12 25.34 0.37
C LEU A 44 8.63 24.67 -0.93
N ASN A 45 7.41 24.13 -0.91
CA ASN A 45 6.80 23.38 -2.03
C ASN A 45 7.57 22.10 -2.43
N PHE A 46 8.36 21.54 -1.53
CA PHE A 46 9.07 20.29 -1.76
C PHE A 46 8.16 19.08 -1.48
N ASP A 47 7.97 18.21 -2.48
CA ASP A 47 7.35 16.89 -2.30
C ASP A 47 8.40 15.82 -2.63
N PRO A 48 8.86 15.00 -1.67
CA PRO A 48 9.83 13.94 -1.93
C PRO A 48 9.33 12.96 -2.99
N LYS A 49 8.02 12.67 -3.03
CA LYS A 49 7.42 11.75 -4.01
C LYS A 49 7.57 12.24 -5.44
N TYR A 50 7.49 13.56 -5.67
CA TYR A 50 7.66 14.12 -7.01
C TYR A 50 8.98 13.71 -7.65
N TYR A 51 10.08 13.68 -6.87
CA TYR A 51 11.41 13.36 -7.38
C TYR A 51 11.61 11.86 -7.63
N VAL A 52 10.99 10.98 -6.85
CA VAL A 52 11.05 9.53 -7.08
C VAL A 52 10.06 9.02 -8.13
N ASP A 53 9.13 9.87 -8.54
CA ASP A 53 8.24 9.63 -9.68
C ASP A 53 8.83 10.12 -11.02
N LEU A 54 9.97 10.81 -11.01
CA LEU A 54 10.65 11.18 -12.26
C LEU A 54 11.14 9.93 -12.99
N SER A 55 11.06 9.95 -14.31
CA SER A 55 11.63 8.92 -15.18
C SER A 55 12.81 9.45 -15.98
N LEU A 56 13.70 8.55 -16.40
CA LEU A 56 14.91 8.93 -17.11
C LEU A 56 14.65 9.12 -18.61
N LYS A 57 15.38 10.05 -19.24
CA LYS A 57 15.43 10.22 -20.70
C LYS A 57 16.49 9.34 -21.37
N PHE A 58 17.48 8.90 -20.60
CA PHE A 58 18.62 8.09 -21.03
C PHE A 58 18.85 6.97 -20.00
N ASP A 59 19.71 6.01 -20.33
CA ASP A 59 20.07 4.93 -19.42
C ASP A 59 20.66 5.45 -18.09
N LEU A 60 20.43 4.71 -17.01
CA LEU A 60 20.85 5.11 -15.66
C LEU A 60 22.35 5.41 -15.54
N PRO A 61 23.29 4.60 -16.10
CA PRO A 61 24.72 4.94 -16.10
C PRO A 61 25.01 6.32 -16.70
N THR A 62 24.46 6.63 -17.88
CA THR A 62 24.62 7.93 -18.54
C THR A 62 24.08 9.08 -17.68
N VAL A 63 22.87 8.93 -17.14
CA VAL A 63 22.24 9.97 -16.32
C VAL A 63 22.99 10.18 -15.01
N LYS A 64 23.41 9.09 -14.35
CA LYS A 64 24.18 9.16 -13.11
C LYS A 64 25.52 9.84 -13.33
N GLN A 65 26.23 9.49 -14.41
CA GLN A 65 27.48 10.16 -14.77
C GLN A 65 27.26 11.67 -14.94
N ALA A 66 26.22 12.08 -15.66
CA ALA A 66 25.92 13.50 -15.85
C ALA A 66 25.58 14.22 -14.53
N PHE A 67 24.90 13.55 -13.60
CA PHE A 67 24.59 14.08 -12.27
C PHE A 67 25.84 14.25 -11.41
N ASP A 68 26.74 13.26 -11.43
CA ASP A 68 27.99 13.28 -10.67
C ASP A 68 28.94 14.40 -11.13
N HIS A 69 28.83 14.84 -12.40
CA HIS A 69 29.61 15.95 -12.97
C HIS A 69 28.99 17.35 -12.76
N LEU A 70 27.86 17.47 -12.05
CA LEU A 70 27.29 18.78 -11.75
C LEU A 70 28.27 19.61 -10.90
N PRO A 71 28.46 20.91 -11.21
CA PRO A 71 29.27 21.79 -10.37
C PRO A 71 28.74 21.81 -8.94
N ARG A 72 29.64 21.61 -7.97
CA ARG A 72 29.34 21.64 -6.54
C ARG A 72 30.21 22.67 -5.85
N SER A 73 29.61 23.40 -4.91
CA SER A 73 30.36 24.24 -3.97
C SER A 73 31.16 23.39 -2.99
N GLU A 74 32.03 24.03 -2.18
CA GLU A 74 32.88 23.34 -1.20
C GLU A 74 32.08 22.51 -0.18
N ASN A 75 30.86 22.94 0.16
CA ASN A 75 29.94 22.21 1.04
C ASN A 75 29.12 21.11 0.29
N GLY A 76 29.44 20.82 -0.97
CA GLY A 76 28.79 19.79 -1.78
C GLY A 76 27.47 20.19 -2.45
N SER A 77 26.99 21.43 -2.24
CA SER A 77 25.70 21.89 -2.77
C SER A 77 25.75 22.17 -4.28
N VAL A 78 24.65 21.88 -4.98
CA VAL A 78 24.49 22.16 -6.42
C VAL A 78 23.68 23.44 -6.58
N SER A 79 24.05 24.30 -7.53
CA SER A 79 23.30 25.53 -7.80
C SER A 79 21.91 25.23 -8.35
N GLY A 80 20.94 26.12 -8.08
CA GLY A 80 19.57 25.97 -8.58
C GLY A 80 19.47 25.95 -10.11
N SER A 81 20.35 26.69 -10.81
CA SER A 81 20.41 26.68 -12.27
C SER A 81 20.96 25.37 -12.82
N ASP A 82 22.01 24.82 -12.20
CA ASP A 82 22.64 23.57 -12.67
C ASP A 82 21.70 22.39 -12.47
N LEU A 83 21.05 22.29 -11.30
CA LEU A 83 20.10 21.22 -11.04
C LEU A 83 18.86 21.31 -11.94
N LYS A 84 18.31 22.52 -12.18
CA LYS A 84 17.21 22.70 -13.14
C LYS A 84 17.62 22.30 -14.56
N GLY A 85 18.84 22.67 -14.98
CA GLY A 85 19.40 22.29 -16.27
C GLY A 85 19.53 20.77 -16.40
N PHE A 86 20.04 20.09 -15.36
CA PHE A 86 20.11 18.64 -15.30
C PHE A 86 18.73 17.99 -15.43
N LEU A 87 17.78 18.38 -14.56
CA LEU A 87 16.43 17.82 -14.55
C LEU A 87 15.75 17.98 -15.92
N SER A 88 15.84 19.18 -16.51
CA SER A 88 15.27 19.45 -17.83
C SER A 88 15.89 18.59 -18.93
N LYS A 89 17.19 18.31 -18.87
CA LYS A 89 17.91 17.57 -19.91
C LYS A 89 17.77 16.05 -19.79
N PHE A 90 17.81 15.52 -18.57
CA PHE A 90 17.95 14.08 -18.32
C PHE A 90 16.70 13.40 -17.74
N MET A 91 15.72 14.16 -17.27
CA MET A 91 14.51 13.61 -16.63
C MET A 91 13.25 13.99 -17.43
N ASN A 92 12.29 13.07 -17.47
CA ASN A 92 10.91 13.37 -17.79
C ASN A 92 10.16 13.74 -16.50
N SER A 93 9.06 14.46 -16.65
CA SER A 93 8.24 14.85 -15.50
C SER A 93 7.51 13.65 -14.90
N ALA A 94 7.19 13.72 -13.61
CA ALA A 94 6.47 12.70 -12.84
C ALA A 94 5.03 12.41 -13.33
N GLN A 95 4.59 12.99 -14.45
CA GLN A 95 3.26 12.83 -15.03
C GLN A 95 3.31 12.06 -16.36
N GLU A 96 4.48 11.96 -16.99
CA GLU A 96 4.64 11.39 -18.33
C GLU A 96 4.59 9.85 -18.38
N ASP A 97 4.60 9.19 -17.22
CA ASP A 97 4.45 7.73 -17.12
C ASP A 97 3.00 7.28 -17.40
N LEU A 98 2.03 8.20 -17.30
CA LEU A 98 0.61 7.96 -17.51
C LEU A 98 0.02 8.86 -18.60
N GLU A 99 -0.83 8.28 -19.44
CA GLU A 99 -1.60 8.99 -20.46
C GLU A 99 -3.07 9.05 -20.04
N LEU A 100 -3.71 10.22 -20.23
CA LEU A 100 -5.17 10.34 -20.11
C LEU A 100 -5.86 9.43 -21.14
N VAL A 101 -6.90 8.72 -20.73
CA VAL A 101 -7.70 7.88 -21.62
C VAL A 101 -9.16 8.00 -21.23
N ASP A 102 -10.05 8.06 -22.21
CA ASP A 102 -11.48 8.02 -21.94
C ASP A 102 -11.88 6.58 -21.56
N PRO A 103 -12.57 6.36 -20.43
CA PRO A 103 -13.05 5.03 -20.09
C PRO A 103 -14.02 4.52 -21.16
N VAL A 104 -13.85 3.24 -21.54
CA VAL A 104 -14.55 2.64 -22.69
C VAL A 104 -16.07 2.57 -22.54
N ASP A 105 -16.55 2.59 -21.31
CA ASP A 105 -17.96 2.42 -20.92
C ASP A 105 -18.51 3.65 -20.18
N PHE A 106 -17.82 4.79 -20.25
CA PHE A 106 -18.32 6.04 -19.67
C PHE A 106 -19.49 6.61 -20.49
N VAL A 107 -20.55 7.02 -19.81
CA VAL A 107 -21.70 7.74 -20.38
C VAL A 107 -22.01 8.96 -19.53
N ALA A 108 -22.15 10.15 -20.13
CA ALA A 108 -22.28 11.40 -19.37
C ALA A 108 -23.49 11.43 -18.41
N GLU A 109 -24.58 10.75 -18.78
CA GLU A 109 -25.76 10.58 -17.94
C GLU A 109 -25.98 9.08 -17.65
N PRO A 110 -25.45 8.56 -16.54
CA PRO A 110 -25.52 7.14 -16.22
C PRO A 110 -26.93 6.71 -15.85
N ASP A 111 -27.52 5.82 -16.65
CA ASP A 111 -28.87 5.28 -16.49
C ASP A 111 -29.05 4.40 -15.23
N GLY A 112 -27.97 4.07 -14.52
CA GLY A 112 -27.99 3.29 -13.29
C GLY A 112 -28.58 4.05 -12.12
N PHE A 113 -27.80 4.96 -11.53
CA PHE A 113 -28.23 5.67 -10.34
C PHE A 113 -29.03 6.94 -10.68
N LEU A 114 -28.70 7.61 -11.77
CA LEU A 114 -29.13 8.98 -12.03
C LEU A 114 -30.66 9.15 -12.15
N PRO A 115 -31.44 8.23 -12.80
CA PRO A 115 -32.90 8.37 -12.87
C PRO A 115 -33.59 8.38 -11.49
N ASN A 116 -32.97 7.79 -10.47
CA ASN A 116 -33.51 7.73 -9.11
C ASN A 116 -33.17 8.98 -8.27
N VAL A 117 -32.32 9.88 -8.77
CA VAL A 117 -31.93 11.11 -8.08
C VAL A 117 -32.88 12.25 -8.46
N VAL A 118 -33.96 12.38 -7.67
CA VAL A 118 -35.04 13.35 -7.92
C VAL A 118 -34.64 14.79 -7.58
N HIS A 119 -33.90 15.00 -6.48
CA HIS A 119 -33.53 16.34 -6.05
C HIS A 119 -32.48 16.96 -6.98
N GLN A 120 -32.82 18.05 -7.68
CA GLN A 120 -31.98 18.63 -8.73
C GLN A 120 -30.56 18.99 -8.27
N GLY A 121 -30.41 19.56 -7.05
CA GLY A 121 -29.09 19.88 -6.52
C GLY A 121 -28.22 18.65 -6.28
N VAL A 122 -28.82 17.54 -5.83
CA VAL A 122 -28.09 16.27 -5.61
C VAL A 122 -27.78 15.62 -6.96
N ARG A 123 -28.68 15.75 -7.93
CA ARG A 123 -28.48 15.29 -9.31
C ARG A 123 -27.27 15.96 -9.95
N ASN A 124 -27.17 17.29 -9.86
CA ASN A 124 -26.05 18.05 -10.41
C ASN A 124 -24.73 17.65 -9.75
N TRP A 125 -24.70 17.58 -8.41
CA TRP A 125 -23.53 17.11 -7.67
C TRP A 125 -23.11 15.68 -8.07
N ALA A 126 -24.07 14.76 -8.23
CA ALA A 126 -23.76 13.38 -8.61
C ALA A 126 -23.20 13.28 -10.04
N LEU A 127 -23.64 14.15 -10.96
CA LEU A 127 -23.06 14.28 -12.30
C LEU A 127 -21.64 14.85 -12.26
N GLU A 128 -21.38 15.83 -11.40
CA GLU A 128 -20.02 16.37 -11.19
C GLU A 128 -19.07 15.26 -10.69
N VAL A 129 -19.48 14.51 -9.66
CA VAL A 129 -18.71 13.36 -9.13
C VAL A 129 -18.50 12.30 -10.22
N HIS A 130 -19.56 11.94 -10.96
CA HIS A 130 -19.46 10.95 -12.03
C HIS A 130 -18.51 11.40 -13.15
N SER A 131 -18.50 12.69 -13.50
CA SER A 131 -17.61 13.23 -14.53
C SER A 131 -16.11 13.08 -14.19
N LEU A 132 -15.77 12.94 -12.90
CA LEU A 132 -14.38 12.74 -12.47
C LEU A 132 -13.79 11.43 -12.97
N TRP A 133 -14.59 10.42 -13.32
CA TRP A 133 -14.05 9.18 -13.91
C TRP A 133 -13.26 9.43 -15.18
N LYS A 134 -13.69 10.37 -16.04
CA LYS A 134 -12.91 10.78 -17.21
C LYS A 134 -11.60 11.44 -16.79
N ASN A 135 -11.65 12.34 -15.80
CA ASN A 135 -10.50 13.12 -15.36
C ASN A 135 -9.44 12.28 -14.63
N LEU A 136 -9.84 11.17 -14.02
CA LEU A 136 -8.98 10.28 -13.24
C LEU A 136 -8.56 9.01 -13.99
N SER A 137 -9.12 8.76 -15.17
CA SER A 137 -8.76 7.59 -15.98
C SER A 137 -7.40 7.76 -16.65
N ARG A 138 -6.55 6.77 -16.48
CA ARG A 138 -5.18 6.76 -16.99
C ARG A 138 -4.85 5.40 -17.59
N LYS A 139 -3.99 5.38 -18.59
CA LYS A 139 -3.30 4.16 -19.03
C LYS A 139 -1.79 4.36 -18.89
N VAL A 140 -1.07 3.28 -18.65
CA VAL A 140 0.40 3.31 -18.63
C VAL A 140 0.92 3.69 -20.01
N SER A 141 1.84 4.65 -20.07
CA SER A 141 2.36 5.14 -21.35
C SER A 141 3.20 4.08 -22.05
N ASN A 142 3.26 4.13 -23.38
CA ASN A 142 4.07 3.18 -24.16
C ASN A 142 5.57 3.24 -23.83
N ARG A 143 6.05 4.34 -23.22
CA ARG A 143 7.45 4.48 -22.79
C ARG A 143 7.78 3.53 -21.64
N VAL A 144 6.88 3.46 -20.65
CA VAL A 144 7.00 2.55 -19.50
C VAL A 144 6.99 1.08 -19.97
N ILE A 145 6.12 0.75 -20.95
CA ILE A 145 6.06 -0.62 -21.49
C ILE A 145 7.33 -1.00 -22.25
N LYS A 146 7.93 -0.06 -23.00
CA LYS A 146 9.11 -0.33 -23.84
C LYS A 146 10.42 -0.36 -23.06
N ASN A 147 10.59 0.51 -22.07
CA ASN A 147 11.85 0.67 -21.32
C ASN A 147 11.57 0.74 -19.80
N PRO A 148 10.95 -0.28 -19.19
CA PRO A 148 10.48 -0.23 -17.80
C PRO A 148 11.59 0.10 -16.79
N GLU A 149 12.85 -0.18 -17.11
CA GLU A 149 14.02 0.13 -16.27
C GLU A 149 14.30 1.63 -16.08
N LEU A 150 13.72 2.49 -16.93
CA LEU A 150 13.84 3.95 -16.84
C LEU A 150 12.76 4.61 -15.96
N HIS A 151 11.80 3.81 -15.49
CA HIS A 151 10.61 4.28 -14.79
C HIS A 151 10.48 3.59 -13.43
N THR A 152 9.95 4.33 -12.45
CA THR A 152 9.50 3.69 -11.21
C THR A 152 8.08 3.14 -11.36
N LEU A 153 7.25 3.66 -12.27
CA LEU A 153 5.91 3.12 -12.53
C LEU A 153 6.01 1.73 -13.15
N LEU A 154 5.25 0.78 -12.64
CA LEU A 154 5.23 -0.58 -13.14
C LEU A 154 4.28 -0.70 -14.36
N PRO A 155 4.64 -1.50 -15.38
CA PRO A 155 3.76 -1.81 -16.51
C PRO A 155 2.42 -2.40 -16.05
N LEU A 156 1.31 -1.87 -16.58
CA LEU A 156 -0.04 -2.43 -16.42
C LEU A 156 -0.73 -2.49 -17.78
N LYS A 157 -1.46 -3.57 -18.05
CA LYS A 157 -2.09 -3.82 -19.36
C LYS A 157 -3.38 -3.04 -19.58
N HIS A 158 -4.17 -2.85 -18.53
CA HIS A 158 -5.47 -2.19 -18.63
C HIS A 158 -5.41 -0.75 -18.11
N PRO A 159 -6.28 0.15 -18.59
CA PRO A 159 -6.50 1.44 -17.95
C PRO A 159 -6.87 1.29 -16.46
N VAL A 160 -6.54 2.32 -15.68
CA VAL A 160 -6.84 2.44 -14.26
C VAL A 160 -7.51 3.78 -13.97
N ILE A 161 -8.22 3.85 -12.85
CA ILE A 161 -8.61 5.12 -12.26
C ILE A 161 -7.67 5.37 -11.08
N ILE A 162 -6.97 6.51 -11.09
CA ILE A 162 -6.07 6.91 -9.99
C ILE A 162 -6.84 7.67 -8.89
N PRO A 163 -6.36 7.69 -7.63
CA PRO A 163 -6.98 8.51 -6.58
C PRO A 163 -6.94 10.02 -6.91
N GLY A 164 -5.86 10.48 -7.54
CA GLY A 164 -5.71 11.83 -8.07
C GLY A 164 -4.53 12.63 -7.49
N SER A 165 -4.26 13.78 -8.10
CA SER A 165 -3.20 14.71 -7.70
C SER A 165 -1.78 14.08 -7.70
N ARG A 166 -1.15 13.93 -6.52
CA ARG A 166 0.17 13.32 -6.34
C ARG A 166 0.17 11.79 -6.43
N PHE A 167 -1.00 11.17 -6.30
CA PHE A 167 -1.21 9.73 -6.39
C PHE A 167 -1.47 9.37 -7.86
N ARG A 168 -0.41 9.00 -8.58
CA ARG A 168 -0.37 8.82 -10.05
C ARG A 168 -0.02 7.38 -10.40
N GLU A 169 -0.58 6.48 -9.64
CA GLU A 169 -0.45 5.04 -9.79
C GLU A 169 -1.74 4.43 -9.23
N VAL A 170 -2.01 3.17 -9.58
CA VAL A 170 -3.06 2.42 -8.88
C VAL A 170 -2.64 2.22 -7.43
N TYR A 171 -3.57 2.43 -6.50
CA TYR A 171 -3.44 2.06 -5.09
C TYR A 171 -4.43 0.94 -4.77
N TYR A 172 -3.99 -0.03 -3.99
CA TYR A 172 -4.72 -1.28 -3.83
C TYR A 172 -6.09 -1.09 -3.16
N TRP A 173 -6.14 -0.63 -1.91
CA TRP A 173 -7.42 -0.56 -1.19
C TRP A 173 -8.35 0.54 -1.74
N ASP A 174 -7.82 1.64 -2.27
CA ASP A 174 -8.57 2.72 -2.92
C ASP A 174 -9.35 2.19 -4.12
N SER A 175 -8.74 1.24 -4.85
CA SER A 175 -9.36 0.62 -6.03
C SER A 175 -10.68 -0.06 -5.69
N TYR A 176 -10.89 -0.53 -4.46
CA TYR A 176 -12.16 -1.13 -4.06
C TYR A 176 -13.28 -0.08 -4.09
N TRP A 177 -13.06 1.07 -3.45
CA TRP A 177 -14.05 2.14 -3.40
C TRP A 177 -14.31 2.76 -4.77
N ILE A 178 -13.25 2.90 -5.58
CA ILE A 178 -13.35 3.30 -6.98
C ILE A 178 -14.21 2.30 -7.75
N ILE A 179 -13.92 1.00 -7.67
CA ILE A 179 -14.70 -0.04 -8.36
C ILE A 179 -16.16 0.01 -7.92
N ARG A 180 -16.45 0.17 -6.62
CA ARG A 180 -17.83 0.32 -6.14
C ARG A 180 -18.54 1.50 -6.82
N GLY A 181 -17.87 2.64 -6.98
CA GLY A 181 -18.40 3.82 -7.70
C GLY A 181 -18.58 3.59 -9.20
N LEU A 182 -17.63 2.90 -9.85
CA LEU A 182 -17.71 2.51 -11.25
C LEU A 182 -18.90 1.58 -11.50
N LEU A 183 -19.13 0.59 -10.64
CA LEU A 183 -20.25 -0.34 -10.76
C LEU A 183 -21.61 0.36 -10.61
N VAL A 184 -21.71 1.38 -9.75
CA VAL A 184 -22.91 2.25 -9.63
C VAL A 184 -23.11 3.07 -10.91
N SER A 185 -22.02 3.47 -11.56
CA SER A 185 -22.00 4.16 -12.85
C SER A 185 -22.16 3.23 -14.06
N LYS A 186 -22.39 1.92 -13.82
CA LYS A 186 -22.42 0.83 -14.83
C LYS A 186 -21.16 0.70 -15.70
N MET A 187 -20.01 1.16 -15.20
CA MET A 187 -18.72 1.08 -15.87
C MET A 187 -18.03 -0.26 -15.57
N TYR A 188 -18.63 -1.35 -16.04
CA TYR A 188 -18.24 -2.72 -15.72
C TYR A 188 -16.92 -3.17 -16.35
N GLU A 189 -16.62 -2.75 -17.58
CA GLU A 189 -15.38 -3.10 -18.28
C GLU A 189 -14.19 -2.35 -17.67
N THR A 190 -14.39 -1.08 -17.31
CA THR A 190 -13.38 -0.31 -16.59
C THR A 190 -13.07 -0.94 -15.23
N ALA A 191 -14.09 -1.33 -14.47
CA ALA A 191 -13.92 -2.02 -13.18
C ALA A 191 -13.19 -3.38 -13.32
N LYS A 192 -13.57 -4.18 -14.33
CA LYS A 192 -12.91 -5.45 -14.65
C LYS A 192 -11.45 -5.26 -15.02
N GLY A 193 -11.12 -4.25 -15.84
CA GLY A 193 -9.74 -3.92 -16.20
C GLY A 193 -8.86 -3.63 -15.00
N MET A 194 -9.37 -2.87 -14.02
CA MET A 194 -8.66 -2.61 -12.77
C MET A 194 -8.39 -3.90 -11.97
N VAL A 195 -9.38 -4.78 -11.83
CA VAL A 195 -9.22 -6.10 -11.18
C VAL A 195 -8.14 -6.94 -11.88
N LEU A 196 -8.14 -6.97 -13.21
CA LEU A 196 -7.16 -7.72 -13.99
C LEU A 196 -5.73 -7.21 -13.79
N ASN A 197 -5.53 -5.90 -13.65
CA ASN A 197 -4.23 -5.33 -13.30
C ASN A 197 -3.76 -5.77 -11.90
N LEU A 198 -4.65 -5.81 -10.91
CA LEU A 198 -4.28 -6.26 -9.55
C LEU A 198 -3.93 -7.76 -9.52
N ILE A 199 -4.64 -8.59 -10.29
CA ILE A 199 -4.30 -10.00 -10.50
C ILE A 199 -2.89 -10.13 -11.11
N GLU A 200 -2.55 -9.31 -12.11
CA GLU A 200 -1.22 -9.33 -12.72
C GLU A 200 -0.10 -8.94 -11.73
N LEU A 201 -0.38 -8.05 -10.77
CA LEU A 201 0.57 -7.76 -9.68
C LEU A 201 0.81 -8.99 -8.80
N ILE A 202 -0.24 -9.76 -8.48
CA ILE A 202 -0.09 -11.03 -7.76
C ILE A 202 0.73 -12.05 -8.57
N ASP A 203 0.49 -12.14 -9.88
CA ASP A 203 1.24 -13.06 -10.74
C ASP A 203 2.74 -12.75 -10.72
N ASN A 204 3.10 -11.46 -10.83
CA ASN A 204 4.48 -10.98 -10.94
C ASN A 204 5.21 -10.88 -9.58
N TYR A 205 4.51 -10.48 -8.51
CA TYR A 205 5.13 -10.14 -7.22
C TYR A 205 4.68 -11.04 -6.06
N GLY A 206 3.59 -11.80 -6.24
CA GLY A 206 3.07 -12.74 -5.25
C GLY A 206 1.92 -12.24 -4.38
N TYR A 207 1.68 -10.92 -4.38
CA TYR A 207 0.61 -10.23 -3.67
C TYR A 207 0.31 -8.92 -4.41
N VAL A 208 -0.81 -8.28 -4.08
CA VAL A 208 -1.08 -6.94 -4.61
C VAL A 208 -0.21 -5.92 -3.86
N LEU A 209 0.51 -5.10 -4.61
CA LEU A 209 1.39 -4.07 -4.05
C LEU A 209 0.57 -2.89 -3.49
N ASN A 210 1.14 -2.13 -2.54
CA ASN A 210 0.54 -0.87 -2.06
C ASN A 210 0.09 0.03 -3.22
N GLY A 211 1.00 0.25 -4.17
CA GLY A 211 0.69 0.79 -5.48
C GLY A 211 1.67 0.28 -6.54
N ALA A 212 1.36 0.52 -7.81
CA ALA A 212 2.15 -0.01 -8.93
C ALA A 212 3.44 0.80 -9.21
N ARG A 213 4.30 0.95 -8.20
CA ARG A 213 5.62 1.59 -8.30
C ARG A 213 6.70 0.66 -7.74
N ALA A 214 7.91 0.73 -8.29
CA ALA A 214 9.04 -0.11 -7.91
C ALA A 214 9.43 0.05 -6.42
N TYR A 215 9.20 1.21 -5.80
CA TYR A 215 9.45 1.44 -4.38
C TYR A 215 8.36 0.88 -3.45
N TYR A 216 7.26 0.35 -4.00
CA TYR A 216 6.19 -0.33 -3.27
C TYR A 216 6.26 -1.86 -3.35
N THR A 217 7.24 -2.43 -4.05
CA THR A 217 7.37 -3.90 -4.19
C THR A 217 7.65 -4.62 -2.86
N ASN A 218 8.00 -3.90 -1.79
CA ASN A 218 8.27 -4.47 -0.47
C ASN A 218 7.04 -4.58 0.45
N ARG A 219 5.87 -4.08 0.04
CA ARG A 219 4.67 -4.03 0.90
C ARG A 219 3.36 -4.04 0.12
N SER A 220 2.29 -4.46 0.79
CA SER A 220 0.93 -4.52 0.27
C SER A 220 0.06 -3.33 0.76
N GLN A 221 -1.26 -3.54 0.83
CA GLN A 221 -2.28 -2.70 1.46
C GLN A 221 -3.44 -3.60 1.94
N PRO A 222 -4.40 -3.12 2.78
CA PRO A 222 -5.64 -3.80 3.09
C PRO A 222 -6.24 -4.66 1.95
N PRO A 223 -6.34 -5.99 2.13
CA PRO A 223 -6.56 -6.89 1.02
C PRO A 223 -8.04 -7.03 0.64
N LEU A 224 -8.44 -6.29 -0.40
CA LEU A 224 -9.83 -6.17 -0.86
C LEU A 224 -10.08 -6.76 -2.25
N LEU A 225 -9.09 -7.38 -2.91
CA LEU A 225 -9.24 -7.89 -4.28
C LEU A 225 -10.37 -8.91 -4.42
N SER A 226 -10.53 -9.82 -3.45
CA SER A 226 -11.62 -10.83 -3.48
C SER A 226 -13.00 -10.17 -3.54
N SER A 227 -13.19 -9.10 -2.76
CA SER A 227 -14.43 -8.33 -2.72
C SER A 227 -14.62 -7.53 -4.00
N MET A 228 -13.57 -7.00 -4.61
CA MET A 228 -13.65 -6.38 -5.95
C MET A 228 -14.16 -7.39 -7.00
N VAL A 229 -13.60 -8.60 -7.02
CA VAL A 229 -13.99 -9.68 -7.94
C VAL A 229 -15.46 -10.07 -7.74
N ILE A 230 -15.89 -10.24 -6.48
CA ILE A 230 -17.29 -10.53 -6.14
C ILE A 230 -18.23 -9.45 -6.64
N GLU A 231 -17.92 -8.18 -6.41
CA GLU A 231 -18.79 -7.07 -6.79
C GLU A 231 -18.91 -6.94 -8.31
N VAL A 232 -17.81 -7.13 -9.06
CA VAL A 232 -17.86 -7.19 -10.52
C VAL A 232 -18.66 -8.40 -11.00
N TYR A 233 -18.41 -9.59 -10.45
CA TYR A 233 -19.12 -10.82 -10.81
C TYR A 233 -20.62 -10.72 -10.54
N LYS A 234 -21.04 -10.15 -9.40
CA LYS A 234 -22.47 -10.00 -9.06
C LYS A 234 -23.23 -9.22 -10.13
N ARG A 235 -22.59 -8.23 -10.76
CA ARG A 235 -23.17 -7.36 -11.80
C ARG A 235 -23.10 -7.96 -13.20
N THR A 236 -22.01 -8.64 -13.53
CA THR A 236 -21.69 -9.09 -14.90
C THR A 236 -21.97 -10.57 -15.14
N LYS A 237 -21.98 -11.39 -14.08
CA LYS A 237 -21.95 -12.86 -14.13
C LYS A 237 -20.77 -13.42 -14.93
N ASP A 238 -19.67 -12.67 -15.01
CA ASP A 238 -18.47 -13.07 -15.73
C ASP A 238 -17.72 -14.19 -14.98
N VAL A 239 -18.03 -15.44 -15.35
CA VAL A 239 -17.40 -16.64 -14.77
C VAL A 239 -15.93 -16.76 -15.17
N ASP A 240 -15.52 -16.22 -16.32
CA ASP A 240 -14.12 -16.32 -16.77
C ASP A 240 -13.21 -15.40 -15.96
N LEU A 241 -13.72 -14.22 -15.54
CA LEU A 241 -13.05 -13.42 -14.52
C LEU A 241 -12.84 -14.21 -13.22
N VAL A 242 -13.86 -14.95 -12.76
CA VAL A 242 -13.76 -15.76 -11.54
C VAL A 242 -12.70 -16.86 -11.67
N LYS A 243 -12.71 -17.60 -12.79
CA LYS A 243 -11.70 -18.64 -13.07
C LYS A 243 -10.29 -18.07 -13.06
N LYS A 244 -10.10 -16.87 -13.61
CA LYS A 244 -8.80 -16.19 -13.62
C LYS A 244 -8.39 -15.66 -12.24
N ALA A 245 -9.35 -15.14 -11.47
CA ALA A 245 -9.08 -14.55 -10.17
C ALA A 245 -8.80 -15.58 -9.07
N LEU A 246 -9.49 -16.73 -9.08
CA LEU A 246 -9.44 -17.69 -7.96
C LEU A 246 -8.00 -18.15 -7.61
N PRO A 247 -7.13 -18.54 -8.55
CA PRO A 247 -5.75 -18.91 -8.22
C PRO A 247 -4.94 -17.75 -7.63
N ALA A 248 -5.14 -16.52 -8.12
CA ALA A 248 -4.46 -15.34 -7.61
C ALA A 248 -4.90 -15.01 -6.18
N LEU A 249 -6.20 -15.09 -5.89
CA LEU A 249 -6.75 -14.87 -4.55
C LEU A 249 -6.21 -15.89 -3.53
N ILE A 250 -6.06 -17.15 -3.93
CA ILE A 250 -5.46 -18.19 -3.07
C ILE A 250 -3.98 -17.87 -2.80
N LYS A 251 -3.24 -17.38 -3.81
CA LYS A 251 -1.84 -16.96 -3.66
C LYS A 251 -1.70 -15.77 -2.70
N GLU A 252 -2.58 -14.77 -2.82
CA GLU A 252 -2.60 -13.62 -1.92
C GLU A 252 -3.01 -14.00 -0.48
N HIS A 253 -4.00 -14.88 -0.32
CA HIS A 253 -4.36 -15.41 1.01
C HIS A 253 -3.16 -16.07 1.69
N LYS A 254 -2.39 -16.87 0.93
CA LYS A 254 -1.16 -17.50 1.43
C LYS A 254 -0.12 -16.47 1.86
N PHE A 255 0.04 -15.36 1.13
CA PHE A 255 0.94 -14.27 1.54
C PHE A 255 0.57 -13.73 2.94
N TRP A 256 -0.70 -13.42 3.17
CA TRP A 256 -1.17 -12.88 4.46
C TRP A 256 -1.19 -13.90 5.61
N ASN A 257 -1.21 -15.20 5.32
CA ASN A 257 -1.37 -16.28 6.30
C ASN A 257 -0.14 -17.15 6.49
N SER A 258 1.03 -16.67 6.05
CA SER A 258 2.28 -17.41 6.20
C SER A 258 3.45 -16.50 6.60
N GLY A 259 4.56 -17.12 7.00
CA GLY A 259 5.80 -16.42 7.33
C GLY A 259 5.60 -15.32 8.38
N ILE A 260 6.14 -14.14 8.09
CA ILE A 260 6.17 -12.98 9.00
C ILE A 260 4.80 -12.33 9.23
N HIS A 261 3.80 -12.60 8.38
CA HIS A 261 2.45 -12.09 8.55
C HIS A 261 1.61 -12.95 9.50
N SER A 262 1.88 -14.27 9.57
CA SER A 262 1.13 -15.18 10.43
C SER A 262 1.61 -15.14 11.88
N VAL A 263 0.68 -14.95 12.80
CA VAL A 263 0.93 -14.83 14.23
C VAL A 263 0.04 -15.80 14.98
N THR A 264 0.64 -16.67 15.79
CA THR A 264 -0.09 -17.57 16.68
C THR A 264 -0.24 -16.93 18.06
N ILE A 265 -1.49 -16.82 18.52
CA ILE A 265 -1.86 -16.31 19.84
C ILE A 265 -2.46 -17.46 20.64
N GLU A 266 -1.96 -17.66 21.86
CA GLU A 266 -2.54 -18.62 22.81
C GLU A 266 -3.55 -17.89 23.70
N ASP A 267 -4.78 -18.43 23.78
CA ASP A 267 -5.80 -17.92 24.70
C ASP A 267 -5.59 -18.41 26.14
N ASP A 268 -6.40 -17.90 27.08
CA ASP A 268 -6.27 -18.26 28.50
C ASP A 268 -6.61 -19.74 28.79
N GLN A 269 -7.16 -20.48 27.82
CA GLN A 269 -7.47 -21.90 27.91
C GLN A 269 -6.37 -22.77 27.29
N GLY A 270 -5.27 -22.17 26.80
CA GLY A 270 -4.18 -22.87 26.13
C GLY A 270 -4.49 -23.26 24.68
N SER A 271 -5.59 -22.77 24.10
CA SER A 271 -5.90 -22.99 22.68
C SER A 271 -5.19 -21.96 21.81
N THR A 272 -4.65 -22.40 20.67
CA THR A 272 -3.92 -21.53 19.76
C THR A 272 -4.81 -21.04 18.61
N HIS A 273 -4.65 -19.76 18.29
CA HIS A 273 -5.39 -19.04 17.25
C HIS A 273 -4.40 -18.39 16.29
N ASN A 274 -4.57 -18.63 14.98
CA ASN A 274 -3.73 -18.01 13.97
C ASN A 274 -4.42 -16.77 13.40
N LEU A 275 -3.76 -15.62 13.50
CA LEU A 275 -4.19 -14.33 12.99
C LEU A 275 -3.05 -13.69 12.20
N SER A 276 -3.33 -12.57 11.53
CA SER A 276 -2.37 -11.90 10.65
C SER A 276 -2.01 -10.50 11.16
N ARG A 277 -0.80 -10.04 10.83
CA ARG A 277 -0.31 -8.67 11.05
C ARG A 277 0.22 -8.02 9.78
N TYR A 278 0.21 -6.70 9.76
CA TYR A 278 0.95 -5.93 8.75
C TYR A 278 2.45 -5.98 9.05
N TYR A 279 3.24 -6.10 8.00
CA TYR A 279 4.68 -6.19 8.07
C TYR A 279 5.29 -5.90 6.69
N ALA A 280 5.83 -4.69 6.50
CA ALA A 280 6.55 -4.36 5.29
C ALA A 280 7.94 -5.02 5.29
N MET A 281 8.35 -5.56 4.15
CA MET A 281 9.66 -6.18 3.96
C MET A 281 10.73 -5.12 3.64
N TRP A 282 10.88 -4.13 4.52
CA TRP A 282 11.67 -2.92 4.30
C TRP A 282 12.19 -2.35 5.63
N ASP A 283 13.44 -1.89 5.67
CA ASP A 283 14.07 -1.34 6.89
C ASP A 283 14.91 -0.08 6.62
N GLN A 284 14.68 0.56 5.48
CA GLN A 284 15.34 1.81 5.07
C GLN A 284 14.31 2.95 5.01
N PRO A 285 14.69 4.23 4.92
CA PRO A 285 13.70 5.30 4.76
C PRO A 285 12.90 5.08 3.46
N ARG A 286 11.58 5.27 3.50
CA ARG A 286 10.71 4.99 2.34
C ARG A 286 11.05 5.93 1.19
N PRO A 287 11.28 5.46 -0.05
CA PRO A 287 11.72 6.33 -1.15
C PRO A 287 10.83 7.55 -1.40
N GLU A 288 9.50 7.37 -1.34
CA GLU A 288 8.52 8.43 -1.54
C GLU A 288 8.44 9.46 -0.40
N SER A 289 9.06 9.17 0.74
CA SER A 289 9.11 10.01 1.94
C SER A 289 10.54 10.10 2.52
N PHE A 290 11.57 9.87 1.71
CA PHE A 290 12.91 9.51 2.22
C PHE A 290 13.53 10.59 3.10
N THR A 291 13.45 11.86 2.69
CA THR A 291 13.93 12.99 3.50
C THR A 291 13.15 13.15 4.82
N ILE A 292 11.84 12.87 4.82
CA ILE A 292 10.96 12.99 6.00
C ILE A 292 11.25 11.86 6.99
N ASP A 293 11.43 10.65 6.48
CA ASP A 293 11.73 9.48 7.31
C ASP A 293 13.12 9.64 7.96
N ILE A 294 14.13 10.15 7.23
CA ILE A 294 15.46 10.48 7.80
C ILE A 294 15.35 11.55 8.88
N GLU A 295 14.59 12.63 8.65
CA GLU A 295 14.39 13.68 9.65
C GLU A 295 13.71 13.13 10.91
N THR A 296 12.71 12.26 10.75
CA THR A 296 12.03 11.60 11.88
C THR A 296 13.01 10.73 12.68
N ALA A 297 13.83 9.94 11.97
CA ALA A 297 14.83 9.05 12.56
C ALA A 297 16.02 9.80 13.17
N SER A 298 16.23 11.08 12.85
CA SER A 298 17.31 11.90 13.44
C SER A 298 17.18 12.10 14.96
N LYS A 299 15.97 11.88 15.51
CA LYS A 299 15.70 11.89 16.96
C LYS A 299 16.29 10.67 17.67
N LEU A 300 16.61 9.61 16.94
CA LEU A 300 17.16 8.36 17.45
C LEU A 300 18.69 8.36 17.34
N LYS A 301 19.35 7.77 18.32
CA LYS A 301 20.82 7.86 18.45
C LYS A 301 21.55 6.76 17.71
N ASN A 302 21.01 5.54 17.67
CA ASN A 302 21.68 4.39 17.08
C ASN A 302 20.99 3.92 15.81
N ASP A 303 21.77 3.34 14.89
CA ASP A 303 21.28 2.98 13.56
C ASP A 303 20.31 1.79 13.59
N CYS A 304 20.48 0.89 14.56
CA CYS A 304 19.55 -0.22 14.83
C CYS A 304 18.13 0.27 15.16
N GLU A 305 17.97 1.28 16.02
CA GLU A 305 16.68 1.92 16.30
C GLU A 305 16.09 2.61 15.06
N LYS A 306 16.93 3.22 14.22
CA LYS A 306 16.49 3.85 12.97
C LYS A 306 15.98 2.82 11.97
N GLU A 307 16.70 1.72 11.77
CA GLU A 307 16.28 0.59 10.91
C GLU A 307 14.94 0.00 11.38
N HIS A 308 14.78 -0.18 12.70
CA HIS A 308 13.52 -0.61 13.27
C HIS A 308 12.40 0.41 12.98
N LEU A 309 12.63 1.70 13.26
CA LEU A 309 11.66 2.75 12.97
C LEU A 309 11.27 2.79 11.49
N TYR A 310 12.23 2.66 10.57
CA TYR A 310 11.96 2.64 9.14
C TYR A 310 11.03 1.49 8.73
N ARG A 311 11.19 0.33 9.36
CA ARG A 311 10.27 -0.79 9.17
C ARG A 311 8.89 -0.51 9.73
N GLU A 312 8.80 0.12 10.90
CA GLU A 312 7.52 0.52 11.47
C GLU A 312 6.81 1.56 10.58
N LEU A 313 7.55 2.54 10.03
CA LEU A 313 7.01 3.52 9.09
C LEU A 313 6.48 2.86 7.82
N ALA A 314 7.25 1.94 7.23
CA ALA A 314 6.84 1.20 6.03
C ALA A 314 5.65 0.26 6.29
N SER A 315 5.65 -0.44 7.43
CA SER A 315 4.55 -1.31 7.84
C SER A 315 3.28 -0.51 8.15
N THR A 316 3.43 0.71 8.68
CA THR A 316 2.28 1.60 8.88
C THR A 316 1.67 2.04 7.57
N ALA A 317 2.49 2.32 6.54
CA ALA A 317 2.00 2.59 5.19
C ALA A 317 1.30 1.37 4.55
N GLU A 318 1.72 0.14 4.87
CA GLU A 318 1.01 -1.08 4.46
C GLU A 318 -0.40 -1.16 5.06
N THR A 319 -0.66 -0.53 6.21
CA THR A 319 -2.00 -0.54 6.81
C THR A 319 -3.00 0.36 6.07
N GLY A 320 -2.53 1.33 5.28
CA GLY A 320 -3.34 2.43 4.74
C GLY A 320 -3.64 3.56 5.75
N TRP A 321 -3.16 3.46 6.99
CA TRP A 321 -3.34 4.43 8.07
C TRP A 321 -2.01 5.08 8.49
N ASP A 322 -1.21 5.54 7.53
CA ASP A 322 0.03 6.30 7.73
C ASP A 322 -0.23 7.81 7.87
N PHE A 323 -0.19 8.41 9.07
CA PHE A 323 0.05 7.81 10.38
C PHE A 323 -1.12 8.03 11.34
N SER A 324 -1.19 7.20 12.37
CA SER A 324 -2.26 7.19 13.36
C SER A 324 -1.71 6.86 14.75
N THR A 325 -2.29 7.47 15.78
CA THR A 325 -2.00 7.16 17.18
C THR A 325 -2.30 5.70 17.55
N ARG A 326 -3.15 5.03 16.76
CA ARG A 326 -3.44 3.58 16.84
C ARG A 326 -2.19 2.72 16.88
N TRP A 327 -1.11 3.16 16.22
CA TRP A 327 0.10 2.38 16.03
C TRP A 327 1.24 2.79 16.97
N MET A 328 1.03 3.74 17.89
CA MET A 328 2.08 4.43 18.64
C MET A 328 2.00 4.09 20.13
N LYS A 329 3.13 3.70 20.74
CA LYS A 329 3.20 3.50 22.21
C LYS A 329 3.03 4.82 22.97
N ASN A 330 3.55 5.90 22.40
CA ASN A 330 3.33 7.28 22.86
C ASN A 330 2.66 8.06 21.74
N ILE A 331 1.41 8.48 21.95
CA ILE A 331 0.59 9.17 20.94
C ILE A 331 1.14 10.52 20.45
N PHE A 332 2.14 11.08 21.14
CA PHE A 332 2.79 12.34 20.77
C PHE A 332 4.14 12.15 20.06
N ASP A 333 4.63 10.91 19.92
CA ASP A 333 5.96 10.64 19.39
C ASP A 333 5.95 9.52 18.34
N LEU A 334 6.03 9.93 17.07
CA LEU A 334 6.04 9.04 15.90
C LEU A 334 7.19 8.02 15.94
N THR A 335 8.28 8.30 16.65
CA THR A 335 9.40 7.33 16.78
C THR A 335 9.01 6.09 17.59
N THR A 336 7.84 6.12 18.26
CA THR A 336 7.31 5.02 19.06
C THR A 336 6.28 4.15 18.34
N LEU A 337 6.22 4.23 17.00
CA LEU A 337 5.45 3.29 16.19
C LEU A 337 5.84 1.84 16.53
N SER A 338 4.85 0.96 16.51
CA SER A 338 4.99 -0.44 16.91
C SER A 338 4.07 -1.37 16.08
N THR A 339 3.69 -0.91 14.89
CA THR A 339 2.82 -1.58 13.91
C THR A 339 3.14 -3.05 13.71
N THR A 340 4.41 -3.44 13.56
CA THR A 340 4.79 -4.85 13.35
C THR A 340 4.52 -5.74 14.57
N THR A 341 4.26 -5.16 15.74
CA THR A 341 3.94 -5.89 16.97
C THR A 341 2.47 -5.84 17.34
N ILE A 342 1.63 -5.30 16.44
CA ILE A 342 0.18 -5.21 16.59
C ILE A 342 -0.46 -6.18 15.62
N VAL A 343 -1.38 -7.01 16.12
CA VAL A 343 -2.25 -7.89 15.33
C VAL A 343 -3.56 -7.12 15.14
N PRO A 344 -3.82 -6.55 13.95
CA PRO A 344 -4.89 -5.58 13.78
C PRO A 344 -6.24 -6.26 13.51
N VAL A 345 -7.32 -5.73 14.12
CA VAL A 345 -8.68 -6.25 13.90
C VAL A 345 -9.14 -6.09 12.44
N ASP A 346 -8.81 -4.97 11.81
CA ASP A 346 -9.20 -4.65 10.43
C ASP A 346 -8.56 -5.59 9.41
N LEU A 347 -7.25 -5.85 9.49
CA LEU A 347 -6.59 -6.81 8.61
C LEU A 347 -7.25 -8.19 8.69
N ASN A 348 -7.53 -8.66 9.90
CA ASN A 348 -8.16 -9.96 10.09
C ASN A 348 -9.62 -9.99 9.65
N ALA A 349 -10.35 -8.87 9.73
CA ALA A 349 -11.67 -8.73 9.13
C ALA A 349 -11.61 -8.79 7.59
N TYR A 350 -10.61 -8.14 6.96
CA TYR A 350 -10.40 -8.21 5.52
C TYR A 350 -10.06 -9.64 5.07
N ILE A 351 -9.20 -10.35 5.81
CA ILE A 351 -8.85 -11.74 5.48
C ILE A 351 -10.02 -12.68 5.73
N LEU A 352 -10.83 -12.47 6.78
CA LEU A 352 -12.06 -13.22 6.98
C LEU A 352 -12.99 -13.06 5.77
N LYS A 353 -13.15 -11.83 5.30
CA LYS A 353 -13.95 -11.54 4.11
C LYS A 353 -13.36 -12.18 2.85
N MET A 354 -12.03 -12.18 2.72
CA MET A 354 -11.32 -12.88 1.64
C MET A 354 -11.59 -14.39 1.66
N GLU A 355 -11.56 -15.03 2.82
CA GLU A 355 -11.83 -16.47 2.96
C GLU A 355 -13.27 -16.80 2.55
N LEU A 356 -14.25 -16.00 3.00
CA LEU A 356 -15.65 -16.13 2.58
C LEU A 356 -15.83 -15.93 1.07
N ASP A 357 -15.17 -14.93 0.49
CA ASP A 357 -15.23 -14.63 -0.94
C ASP A 357 -14.61 -15.74 -1.78
N ILE A 358 -13.44 -16.25 -1.39
CA ILE A 358 -12.79 -17.37 -2.08
C ILE A 358 -13.68 -18.61 -2.01
N SER A 359 -14.32 -18.88 -0.87
CA SER A 359 -15.26 -19.99 -0.75
C SER A 359 -16.43 -19.86 -1.72
N PHE A 360 -17.04 -18.67 -1.81
CA PHE A 360 -18.11 -18.39 -2.77
C PHE A 360 -17.65 -18.54 -4.23
N LEU A 361 -16.52 -17.91 -4.59
CA LEU A 361 -15.99 -17.92 -5.96
C LEU A 361 -15.58 -19.33 -6.40
N ALA A 362 -15.02 -20.13 -5.49
CA ALA A 362 -14.72 -21.53 -5.76
C ALA A 362 -15.99 -22.34 -6.09
N ASN A 363 -17.09 -22.13 -5.36
CA ASN A 363 -18.37 -22.76 -5.69
C ASN A 363 -18.89 -22.34 -7.08
N VAL A 364 -18.72 -21.07 -7.48
CA VAL A 364 -19.13 -20.58 -8.81
C VAL A 364 -18.46 -21.36 -9.94
N VAL A 365 -17.21 -21.79 -9.77
CA VAL A 365 -16.45 -22.51 -10.79
C VAL A 365 -16.37 -24.03 -10.55
N GLY A 366 -17.08 -24.56 -9.55
CA GLY A 366 -17.13 -25.99 -9.25
C GLY A 366 -15.91 -26.53 -8.47
N GLU A 367 -15.11 -25.67 -7.86
CA GLU A 367 -13.92 -26.01 -7.07
C GLU A 367 -14.29 -26.37 -5.61
N SER A 368 -15.06 -27.42 -5.41
CA SER A 368 -15.67 -27.78 -4.12
C SER A 368 -14.65 -28.01 -2.98
N SER A 369 -13.45 -28.50 -3.30
CA SER A 369 -12.39 -28.70 -2.30
C SER A 369 -11.90 -27.36 -1.74
N HIS A 370 -11.61 -26.40 -2.63
CA HIS A 370 -11.24 -25.04 -2.23
C HIS A 370 -12.40 -24.37 -1.48
N ALA A 371 -13.63 -24.51 -1.96
CA ALA A 371 -14.80 -23.94 -1.31
C ALA A 371 -14.92 -24.37 0.16
N LEU A 372 -14.82 -25.68 0.42
CA LEU A 372 -14.89 -26.25 1.77
C LEU A 372 -13.69 -25.86 2.64
N HIS A 373 -12.49 -25.81 2.07
CA HIS A 373 -11.28 -25.40 2.79
C HIS A 373 -11.43 -23.97 3.33
N PHE A 374 -11.80 -23.03 2.46
CA PHE A 374 -11.93 -21.62 2.82
C PHE A 374 -13.15 -21.33 3.71
N ALA A 375 -14.23 -22.11 3.60
CA ALA A 375 -15.33 -22.04 4.56
C ALA A 375 -14.84 -22.35 5.98
N ARG A 376 -14.09 -23.45 6.18
CA ARG A 376 -13.52 -23.82 7.48
C ARG A 376 -12.48 -22.82 8.00
N ALA A 377 -11.67 -22.26 7.10
CA ALA A 377 -10.72 -21.21 7.44
C ALA A 377 -11.46 -19.96 7.99
N SER A 378 -12.53 -19.52 7.31
CA SER A 378 -13.34 -18.38 7.74
C SER A 378 -14.00 -18.60 9.10
N GLU A 379 -14.52 -19.79 9.38
CA GLU A 379 -15.09 -20.14 10.69
C GLU A 379 -14.04 -20.06 11.80
N SER A 380 -12.85 -20.59 11.52
CA SER A 380 -11.74 -20.63 12.46
C SER A 380 -11.22 -19.21 12.75
N ARG A 381 -11.08 -18.36 11.73
CA ARG A 381 -10.69 -16.96 11.90
C ARG A 381 -11.75 -16.16 12.64
N LYS A 382 -13.03 -16.33 12.32
CA LYS A 382 -14.12 -15.66 13.04
C LYS A 382 -14.05 -15.99 14.53
N LYS A 383 -13.91 -17.27 14.89
CA LYS A 383 -13.73 -17.70 16.27
C LYS A 383 -12.50 -17.07 16.93
N ALA A 384 -11.37 -17.03 16.23
CA ALA A 384 -10.15 -16.38 16.72
C ALA A 384 -10.36 -14.87 16.97
N MET A 385 -11.04 -14.17 16.06
CA MET A 385 -11.35 -12.74 16.20
C MET A 385 -12.27 -12.47 17.38
N ASP A 386 -13.32 -13.29 17.58
CA ASP A 386 -14.24 -13.19 18.71
C ASP A 386 -13.52 -13.40 20.05
N ILE A 387 -12.51 -14.27 20.10
CA ILE A 387 -11.73 -14.54 21.33
C ILE A 387 -10.67 -13.46 21.58
N VAL A 388 -9.93 -13.07 20.53
CA VAL A 388 -8.73 -12.23 20.67
C VAL A 388 -9.08 -10.74 20.70
N PHE A 389 -9.98 -10.28 19.84
CA PHE A 389 -10.22 -8.84 19.62
C PHE A 389 -11.43 -8.29 20.37
N TRP A 390 -12.48 -9.08 20.59
CA TRP A 390 -13.72 -8.59 21.22
C TRP A 390 -13.53 -8.32 22.71
N ASP A 391 -13.87 -7.12 23.16
CA ASP A 391 -13.88 -6.73 24.58
C ASP A 391 -15.33 -6.60 25.06
N GLU A 392 -15.79 -7.56 25.87
CA GLU A 392 -17.16 -7.60 26.39
C GLU A 392 -17.51 -6.40 27.28
N GLU A 393 -16.57 -5.90 28.07
CA GLU A 393 -16.81 -4.77 28.98
C GLU A 393 -17.04 -3.48 28.19
N LYS A 394 -16.29 -3.28 27.11
CA LYS A 394 -16.35 -2.09 26.27
C LYS A 394 -17.28 -2.24 25.06
N GLY A 395 -17.78 -3.45 24.77
CA GLY A 395 -18.67 -3.74 23.65
C GLY A 395 -18.10 -3.40 22.29
N GLN A 396 -16.78 -3.56 22.09
CA GLN A 396 -16.11 -3.25 20.83
C GLN A 396 -14.89 -4.13 20.60
N TRP A 397 -14.45 -4.23 19.34
CA TRP A 397 -13.22 -4.93 18.98
C TRP A 397 -12.00 -4.01 19.08
N PHE A 398 -10.88 -4.56 19.55
CA PHE A 398 -9.59 -3.89 19.65
C PHE A 398 -8.48 -4.69 18.99
N ASP A 399 -7.41 -4.00 18.60
CA ASP A 399 -6.19 -4.66 18.17
C ASP A 399 -5.49 -5.37 19.33
N TYR A 400 -4.76 -6.45 19.01
CA TYR A 400 -3.99 -7.20 19.99
C TYR A 400 -2.51 -6.82 19.92
N TRP A 401 -1.92 -6.37 21.03
CA TRP A 401 -0.52 -5.95 21.11
C TRP A 401 0.35 -7.08 21.68
N LEU A 402 1.32 -7.57 20.90
CA LEU A 402 2.11 -8.76 21.25
C LEU A 402 3.04 -8.56 22.47
N ASN A 403 3.51 -7.33 22.69
CA ASN A 403 4.58 -7.02 23.66
C ASN A 403 4.11 -6.18 24.85
N ALA A 404 2.80 -6.04 25.08
CA ALA A 404 2.32 -5.38 26.28
C ALA A 404 2.65 -6.28 27.49
N SER A 405 3.35 -5.73 28.50
CA SER A 405 3.74 -6.41 29.76
C SER A 405 2.56 -6.90 30.60
N SER A 406 1.36 -6.71 30.06
CA SER A 406 0.07 -7.15 30.51
C SER A 406 -0.72 -7.49 29.25
N LYS A 407 -1.48 -8.59 29.28
CA LYS A 407 -2.47 -8.99 28.26
C LYS A 407 -3.62 -7.96 28.14
N HIS A 408 -3.31 -6.68 27.99
CA HIS A 408 -4.28 -5.60 27.90
C HIS A 408 -4.57 -5.30 26.45
N LYS A 409 -5.86 -5.37 26.11
CA LYS A 409 -6.45 -4.81 24.89
C LYS A 409 -6.23 -3.30 24.94
N VAL A 410 -5.23 -2.82 24.21
CA VAL A 410 -4.88 -1.40 24.17
C VAL A 410 -5.97 -0.67 23.38
N SER A 411 -6.47 0.42 23.95
CA SER A 411 -7.47 1.27 23.32
C SER A 411 -6.89 2.02 22.11
N GLY A 412 -7.02 1.44 20.93
CA GLY A 412 -7.16 2.17 19.67
C GLY A 412 -8.59 1.91 19.19
N SER A 413 -9.48 2.88 19.32
CA SER A 413 -10.85 2.74 18.84
C SER A 413 -10.86 2.60 17.33
N VAL A 414 -11.22 1.42 16.82
CA VAL A 414 -11.67 1.26 15.44
C VAL A 414 -13.07 0.67 15.48
N THR A 415 -14.06 1.55 15.47
CA THR A 415 -15.35 1.21 14.90
C THR A 415 -15.16 1.24 13.40
N ILE A 416 -15.13 0.09 12.73
CA ILE A 416 -15.11 0.04 11.26
C ILE A 416 -16.50 0.45 10.77
N PRO A 417 -16.69 1.59 10.09
CA PRO A 417 -17.93 1.83 9.38
C PRO A 417 -17.92 0.93 8.14
N GLY A 418 -18.78 -0.09 8.12
CA GLY A 418 -19.08 -0.84 6.89
C GLY A 418 -18.54 -2.26 6.76
N VAL A 419 -18.08 -2.90 7.85
CA VAL A 419 -17.87 -4.36 7.89
C VAL A 419 -18.52 -4.95 9.14
N CYS A 420 -19.85 -4.98 9.14
CA CYS A 420 -20.69 -5.87 9.96
C CYS A 420 -21.84 -6.33 9.06
#